data_AF-A0A6N7FSE0-F1
#
_entry.id   AF-A0A6N7FSE0-F1
#
_cell.length_a   1.000
_cell.length_b   1.000
_cell.length_c   1.000
_cell.angle_alpha   90.00
_cell.angle_beta   90.00
_cell.angle_gamma   90.00
#
_symmetry.space_group_name_H-M   'P 1'
#
loop_
_entity.id
_entity.type
_entity.pdbx_description
1 polymer ?
#
loop_
_entity_poly.entity_id
_entity_poly.type
_entity_poly.pdbx_seq_one_letter_code
_entity_poly.pdbx_strand_id
1 'polypeptide(L)'
;MRRGLTEEQVQAAVGPLDGADLPAPVVAALRLADALTETGVPTVGPALRDELRRHYSDGQVLELGAALSVASGWQRMIEAFDIRPDLWSEATPAPQRPEG
;
A
#
# COMPACT_ATOMS: atom_id res chain seq x y z
N MET A 1 7.81 22.48 3.81
CA MET A 1 6.43 22.13 4.23
C MET A 1 6.06 20.83 3.54
N ARG A 2 5.75 19.75 4.28
CA ARG A 2 5.15 18.55 3.67
C ARG A 2 3.76 18.95 3.15
N ARG A 3 3.53 18.87 1.85
CA ARG A 3 2.16 18.77 1.32
C ARG A 3 1.69 17.35 1.67
N GLY A 4 1.07 17.20 2.83
CA GLY A 4 0.47 15.94 3.25
C GLY A 4 -0.82 15.68 2.47
N LEU A 5 -1.24 14.42 2.43
CA LEU A 5 -2.59 14.05 2.02
C LEU A 5 -3.60 14.62 3.01
N THR A 6 -4.80 14.97 2.54
CA THR A 6 -5.94 15.26 3.42
C THR A 6 -6.42 13.97 4.08
N GLU A 7 -7.13 14.08 5.20
CA GLU A 7 -7.72 12.89 5.86
C GLU A 7 -8.66 12.15 4.90
N GLU A 8 -9.48 12.86 4.14
CA GLU A 8 -10.36 12.28 3.12
C GLU A 8 -9.59 11.49 2.07
N GLN A 9 -8.44 11.99 1.61
CA GLN A 9 -7.58 11.28 0.66
C GLN A 9 -6.95 10.03 1.28
N VAL A 10 -6.58 10.08 2.57
CA VAL A 10 -6.08 8.91 3.30
C VAL A 10 -7.18 7.86 3.40
N GLN A 11 -8.38 8.26 3.81
CA GLN A 11 -9.53 7.35 3.92
C GLN A 11 -9.90 6.73 2.58
N ALA A 12 -9.89 7.51 1.49
CA ALA A 12 -10.11 6.99 0.15
C ALA A 12 -9.03 5.99 -0.30
N ALA A 13 -7.78 6.16 0.18
CA ALA A 13 -6.66 5.31 -0.20
C ALA A 13 -6.58 3.98 0.59
N VAL A 14 -7.20 3.91 1.77
CA VAL A 14 -7.25 2.68 2.60
C VAL A 14 -8.59 1.93 2.48
N GLY A 15 -9.58 2.52 1.81
CA GLY A 15 -10.89 1.92 1.54
C GLY A 15 -11.00 1.27 0.14
N PRO A 16 -12.22 0.92 -0.30
CA PRO A 16 -12.45 0.40 -1.65
C PRO A 16 -12.02 1.40 -2.72
N LEU A 17 -11.14 0.94 -3.62
CA LEU A 17 -10.58 1.80 -4.68
C LEU A 17 -11.57 2.06 -5.83
N ASP A 18 -12.58 1.21 -5.99
CA ASP A 18 -13.59 1.38 -7.03
C ASP A 18 -14.50 2.58 -6.72
N GLY A 19 -14.39 3.61 -7.55
CA GLY A 19 -15.11 4.87 -7.35
C GLY A 19 -14.47 5.80 -6.30
N ALA A 20 -13.26 5.49 -5.81
CA ALA A 20 -12.53 6.38 -4.93
C ALA A 20 -12.23 7.72 -5.62
N ASP A 21 -12.40 8.83 -4.89
CA ASP A 21 -12.06 10.17 -5.36
C ASP A 21 -10.54 10.41 -5.26
N LEU A 22 -9.80 9.65 -6.06
CA LEU A 22 -8.34 9.69 -6.15
C LEU A 22 -7.91 9.78 -7.62
N PRO A 23 -6.75 10.40 -7.91
CA PRO A 23 -6.21 10.41 -9.26
C PRO A 23 -6.01 8.99 -9.79
N ALA A 24 -6.43 8.73 -11.03
CA ALA A 24 -6.25 7.44 -11.71
C ALA A 24 -4.84 6.81 -11.57
N PRO A 25 -3.71 7.54 -11.71
CA PRO A 25 -2.39 6.97 -11.45
C PRO A 25 -2.24 6.43 -10.01
N VAL A 26 -2.74 7.17 -9.02
CA VAL A 26 -2.68 6.76 -7.60
C VAL A 26 -3.49 5.48 -7.37
N VAL A 27 -4.69 5.40 -7.95
CA VAL A 27 -5.52 4.18 -7.87
C VAL A 27 -4.79 2.99 -8.48
N ALA A 28 -4.17 3.13 -9.65
CA ALA A 28 -3.41 2.06 -10.28
C ALA A 28 -2.20 1.61 -9.43
N ALA A 29 -1.50 2.54 -8.78
CA ALA A 29 -0.41 2.22 -7.87
C ALA A 29 -0.88 1.53 -6.58
N LEU A 30 -2.04 1.92 -6.03
CA LEU A 30 -2.65 1.26 -4.87
C LEU A 30 -3.12 -0.16 -5.21
N ARG A 31 -3.71 -0.38 -6.40
CA ARG A 31 -4.04 -1.73 -6.89
C ARG A 31 -2.82 -2.64 -7.04
N LEU A 32 -1.65 -2.08 -7.38
CA LEU A 32 -0.39 -2.83 -7.36
C LEU A 32 0.03 -3.19 -5.93
N ALA A 33 -0.19 -2.30 -4.96
CA ALA A 33 0.06 -2.60 -3.55
C ALA A 33 -0.83 -3.75 -3.06
N ASP A 34 -2.14 -3.72 -3.37
CA ASP A 34 -3.09 -4.79 -3.04
C ASP A 34 -2.64 -6.12 -3.64
N ALA A 35 -2.39 -6.17 -4.96
CA ALA A 35 -1.99 -7.40 -5.66
C ALA A 35 -0.68 -8.03 -5.15
N LEU A 36 0.21 -7.22 -4.54
CA LEU A 36 1.49 -7.68 -3.98
C LEU A 36 1.42 -8.02 -2.49
N THR A 37 0.37 -7.58 -1.78
CA THR A 37 0.18 -7.81 -0.34
C THR A 37 -0.97 -8.76 -0.01
N GLU A 38 -1.77 -9.14 -1.02
CA GLU A 38 -2.80 -10.18 -0.92
C GLU A 38 -2.28 -11.49 -0.32
N THR A 39 -3.17 -12.17 0.42
CA THR A 39 -2.87 -13.44 1.08
C THR A 39 -2.84 -14.57 0.04
N GLY A 40 -1.67 -14.84 -0.53
CA GLY A 40 -1.51 -15.87 -1.56
C GLY A 40 -0.19 -15.76 -2.31
N VAL A 41 -0.13 -16.35 -3.51
CA VAL A 41 0.97 -16.08 -4.44
C VAL A 41 0.65 -14.74 -5.12
N PRO A 42 1.39 -13.64 -4.82
CA PRO A 42 1.10 -12.35 -5.40
C PRO A 42 1.29 -12.41 -6.91
N THR A 43 0.27 -11.98 -7.67
CA THR A 43 0.31 -12.00 -9.14
C THR A 43 -0.09 -10.67 -9.73
N VAL A 44 0.83 -10.08 -10.50
CA VAL A 44 0.55 -8.88 -11.30
C VAL A 44 0.15 -9.32 -12.70
N GLY A 45 -1.15 -9.54 -12.88
CA GLY A 45 -1.74 -10.02 -14.14
C GLY A 45 -1.65 -9.01 -15.30
N PRO A 46 -1.91 -9.43 -16.55
CA PRO A 46 -1.79 -8.59 -17.73
C PRO A 46 -2.63 -7.31 -17.65
N ALA A 47 -3.87 -7.39 -17.14
CA ALA A 47 -4.77 -6.25 -17.02
C ALA A 47 -4.20 -5.13 -16.13
N LEU A 48 -3.64 -5.50 -14.96
CA LEU A 48 -3.01 -4.54 -14.06
C LEU A 48 -1.71 -3.97 -14.64
N ARG A 49 -0.92 -4.77 -15.38
CA ARG A 49 0.27 -4.27 -16.09
C ARG A 49 -0.11 -3.25 -17.16
N ASP A 50 -1.17 -3.51 -17.92
CA ASP A 50 -1.67 -2.59 -18.94
C ASP A 50 -2.20 -1.31 -18.31
N GLU A 51 -2.90 -1.39 -17.19
CA GLU A 51 -3.35 -0.23 -16.42
C GLU A 51 -2.17 0.61 -15.93
N LEU A 52 -1.17 0.00 -15.29
CA LEU A 52 0.03 0.69 -14.82
C LEU A 52 0.75 1.41 -15.95
N ARG A 53 0.92 0.77 -17.12
CA ARG A 53 1.60 1.36 -18.28
C ARG A 53 0.85 2.54 -18.92
N ARG A 54 -0.44 2.73 -18.65
CA ARG A 54 -1.15 3.95 -19.08
C ARG A 54 -0.72 5.19 -18.30
N HIS A 55 -0.15 4.99 -17.11
CA HIS A 55 0.15 6.06 -16.16
C HIS A 55 1.63 6.19 -15.83
N TYR A 56 2.39 5.10 -15.96
CA TYR A 56 3.78 4.99 -15.53
C TYR A 56 4.63 4.40 -16.65
N SER A 57 5.86 4.90 -16.77
CA SER A 57 6.89 4.24 -17.58
C SER A 57 7.34 2.92 -16.92
N ASP A 58 7.96 2.02 -17.68
CA ASP A 58 8.48 0.76 -17.14
C ASP A 58 9.47 0.98 -15.97
N GLY A 59 10.28 2.04 -16.04
CA GLY A 59 11.18 2.42 -14.94
C GLY A 59 10.41 2.83 -13.68
N GLN A 60 9.33 3.60 -13.83
CA GLN A 60 8.48 3.99 -12.69
C GLN A 60 7.72 2.79 -12.11
N VAL A 61 7.29 1.84 -12.95
CA VAL A 61 6.67 0.59 -12.48
C VAL A 61 7.67 -0.23 -11.66
N LEU A 62 8.94 -0.30 -12.10
CA LEU A 62 10.00 -0.94 -11.33
C LEU A 62 10.24 -0.24 -10.00
N GLU A 63 10.28 1.10 -9.98
CA GLU A 63 10.42 1.89 -8.75
C GLU A 63 9.27 1.66 -7.76
N LEU A 64 8.02 1.59 -8.26
CA LEU A 64 6.85 1.24 -7.44
C LEU A 64 7.01 -0.14 -6.79
N GLY A 65 7.39 -1.15 -7.57
CA GLY A 65 7.63 -2.50 -7.05
C GLY A 65 8.78 -2.56 -6.03
N ALA A 66 9.85 -1.80 -6.25
CA ALA A 66 10.97 -1.70 -5.31
C ALA A 66 10.54 -1.07 -3.99
N ALA A 67 9.78 0.03 -4.04
CA ALA A 67 9.23 0.69 -2.85
C ALA A 67 8.33 -0.25 -2.03
N LEU A 68 7.44 -1.00 -2.69
CA LEU A 68 6.56 -1.97 -2.05
C LEU A 68 7.33 -3.15 -1.43
N SER A 69 8.41 -3.59 -2.07
CA SER A 69 9.29 -4.64 -1.53
C SER A 69 9.97 -4.21 -0.24
N VAL A 70 10.46 -2.96 -0.17
CA VAL A 70 11.05 -2.37 1.03
C VAL A 70 10.01 -2.22 2.13
N ALA A 71 8.82 -1.67 1.82
CA ALA A 71 7.74 -1.51 2.78
C ALA A 71 7.29 -2.86 3.39
N SER A 72 7.12 -3.88 2.55
CA SER A 72 6.75 -5.23 2.97
C SER A 72 7.84 -5.88 3.84
N GLY A 73 9.12 -5.65 3.52
CA GLY A 73 10.24 -6.11 4.34
C GLY A 73 10.27 -5.43 5.71
N TRP A 74 10.04 -4.12 5.74
CA TRP A 74 9.98 -3.33 6.96
C TRP A 74 8.82 -3.77 7.87
N GLN A 75 7.63 -4.04 7.31
CA GLN A 75 6.49 -4.57 8.06
C GLN A 75 6.85 -5.89 8.76
N ARG A 76 7.43 -6.85 8.02
CA ARG A 76 7.85 -8.13 8.60
C ARG A 76 8.89 -7.96 9.71
N MET A 77 9.78 -6.98 9.60
CA MET A 77 10.75 -6.66 10.66
C MET A 77 10.06 -6.10 11.90
N ILE A 78 9.12 -5.16 11.73
CA ILE A 78 8.31 -4.62 12.83
C ILE A 78 7.59 -5.75 13.58
N GLU A 79 6.97 -6.66 12.83
CA GLU A 79 6.25 -7.80 13.40
C GLU A 79 7.19 -8.78 14.12
N ALA A 80 8.34 -9.12 13.51
CA ALA A 80 9.27 -10.09 14.07
C ALA A 80 9.96 -9.61 15.36
N PHE A 81 10.25 -8.31 15.46
CA PHE A 81 10.95 -7.71 16.60
C PHE A 81 10.00 -7.01 17.58
N ASP A 82 8.69 -7.15 17.37
CA ASP A 82 7.66 -6.53 18.19
C ASP A 82 7.83 -5.00 18.33
N ILE A 83 8.33 -4.34 17.28
CA ILE A 83 8.59 -2.89 17.29
C ILE A 83 7.25 -2.18 17.45
N ARG A 84 7.17 -1.26 18.41
CA ARG A 84 5.98 -0.47 18.71
C ARG A 84 6.21 1.01 18.37
N PRO A 85 5.16 1.75 17.95
CA PRO A 85 5.24 3.20 17.85
C PRO A 85 5.63 3.84 19.20
N ASP A 86 6.32 4.97 19.16
CA ASP A 86 6.76 5.68 20.38
C ASP A 86 5.61 6.08 21.32
N LEU A 87 4.40 6.29 20.76
CA LEU A 87 3.18 6.64 21.49
C LEU A 87 2.39 5.40 21.96
N TRP A 88 2.88 4.19 21.71
CA TRP A 88 2.22 2.97 22.14
C TRP A 88 2.32 2.82 23.67
N SER A 89 1.23 2.31 24.26
CA SER A 89 1.16 1.94 25.67
C SER A 89 0.30 0.67 25.79
N GLU A 90 0.36 -0.02 26.93
CA GLU A 90 -0.52 -1.17 27.19
C GLU A 90 -2.02 -0.81 27.18
N ALA A 91 -2.35 0.46 27.38
CA ALA A 91 -3.71 0.97 27.26
C ALA A 91 -4.14 1.24 25.80
N THR A 92 -3.19 1.21 24.86
CA THR A 92 -3.44 1.40 23.42
C THR A 92 -3.62 0.04 22.76
N PRO A 93 -4.77 -0.25 22.14
CA PRO A 93 -4.96 -1.52 21.44
C PRO A 93 -3.90 -1.66 20.35
N ALA A 94 -3.29 -2.86 20.25
CA ALA A 94 -2.39 -3.17 19.14
C ALA A 94 -3.15 -2.99 17.81
N PRO A 95 -2.51 -2.46 16.74
CA PRO A 95 -3.13 -2.41 15.43
C PRO A 95 -3.58 -3.83 15.04
N GLN A 96 -4.88 -3.99 14.81
CA GLN A 96 -5.48 -5.29 14.55
C GLN A 96 -4.96 -5.83 13.22
N ARG A 97 -4.47 -7.07 13.22
CA ARG A 97 -4.23 -7.81 11.98
C ARG A 97 -5.59 -8.20 11.41
N PRO A 98 -5.90 -7.93 10.12
CA PRO A 98 -7.12 -8.47 9.52
C PRO A 98 -7.06 -10.00 9.60
N GLU A 99 -8.14 -10.61 10.11
CA GLU A 99 -8.26 -12.07 10.14
C GLU A 99 -8.38 -12.57 8.70
N GLY A 100 -7.57 -13.57 8.35
CA GLY A 100 -7.51 -14.16 7.01
C GLY A 100 -8.62 -15.17 6.73
#